data_AF-A0A934AK63-F1
#
_entry.id   AF-A0A934AK63-F1
#
_cell.length_a   1.000
_cell.length_b   1.000
_cell.length_c   1.000
_cell.angle_alpha   90.00
_cell.angle_beta   90.00
_cell.angle_gamma   90.00
#
_symmetry.space_group_name_H-M   'P 1'
#
loop_
_entity.id
_entity.type
_entity.pdbx_description
1 polymer ?
#
loop_
_entity_poly.entity_id
_entity_poly.type
_entity_poly.pdbx_seq_one_letter_code
_entity_poly.pdbx_strand_id
1 'polypeptide(L)'
;MKTKLSTKSILFITVIFGAILRFSYINWDSYQSFHPDERNIAWAVTRISFFDQLNPQFFAYGGLPIYVYKALSNSVSTLTRDPSWTSDWGKIAVVGRFVSAFLSTLSILLIYKV
;
A
#
# COMPACT_ATOMS: atom_id res chain seq x y z
N MET A 1 21.30 37.67 -8.46
CA MET A 1 21.43 37.09 -7.10
C MET A 1 20.80 35.70 -7.13
N LYS A 2 21.57 34.60 -7.06
CA LYS A 2 21.00 33.24 -7.07
C LYS A 2 20.42 32.93 -5.69
N THR A 3 19.11 32.89 -5.56
CA THR A 3 18.44 32.42 -4.34
C THR A 3 18.73 30.94 -4.16
N LYS A 4 19.54 30.57 -3.16
CA LYS A 4 19.74 29.17 -2.78
C LYS A 4 18.47 28.64 -2.12
N LEU A 5 18.03 27.44 -2.49
CA LEU A 5 16.93 26.76 -1.81
C LEU A 5 17.34 26.40 -0.38
N SER A 6 16.40 26.53 0.56
CA SER A 6 16.58 26.06 1.94
C SER A 6 16.54 24.53 1.99
N THR A 7 17.20 23.91 2.97
CA THR A 7 17.14 22.44 3.18
C THR A 7 15.72 21.94 3.36
N LYS A 8 14.86 22.71 4.06
CA LYS A 8 13.43 22.40 4.20
C LYS A 8 12.71 22.38 2.85
N SER A 9 13.03 23.34 1.97
CA SER A 9 12.48 23.40 0.62
C SER A 9 12.94 22.21 -0.22
N ILE A 10 14.21 21.83 -0.12
CA ILE A 10 14.76 20.66 -0.82
C ILE A 10 14.05 19.39 -0.33
N LEU A 11 13.95 19.19 0.99
CA LEU A 11 13.25 18.04 1.56
C LEU A 11 11.81 17.97 1.11
N PHE A 12 11.09 19.10 1.14
CA PHE A 12 9.71 19.17 0.68
C PHE A 12 9.59 18.73 -0.79
N ILE A 13 10.46 19.26 -1.66
CA ILE A 13 10.50 18.86 -3.08
C ILE A 13 10.80 17.37 -3.22
N THR A 14 11.76 16.82 -2.46
CA THR A 14 12.09 15.39 -2.49
C THR A 14 10.91 14.52 -2.06
N VAL A 15 10.18 14.91 -1.02
CA VAL A 15 8.98 14.19 -0.55
C VAL A 15 7.89 14.19 -1.60
N ILE A 16 7.58 15.36 -2.18
CA ILE A 16 6.57 15.48 -3.23
C ILE A 16 6.97 14.70 -4.48
N PHE A 17 8.23 14.81 -4.91
CA PHE A 17 8.74 14.09 -6.07
C PHE A 17 8.71 12.57 -5.84
N GLY A 18 9.17 12.11 -4.67
CA GLY A 18 9.09 10.70 -4.29
C GLY A 18 7.65 10.19 -4.21
N ALA A 19 6.72 10.98 -3.70
CA ALA A 19 5.29 10.66 -3.71
C ALA A 19 4.77 10.51 -5.15
N ILE A 20 5.00 11.49 -6.01
CA ILE A 20 4.58 11.43 -7.41
C ILE A 20 5.08 10.13 -8.05
N LEU A 21 6.38 9.84 -7.96
CA LEU A 21 6.95 8.63 -8.54
C LEU A 21 6.35 7.33 -7.97
N ARG A 22 6.07 7.28 -6.67
CA ARG A 22 5.54 6.07 -6.00
C ARG A 22 4.06 5.83 -6.24
N PHE A 23 3.27 6.89 -6.40
CA PHE A 23 1.83 6.80 -6.60
C PHE A 23 1.44 6.80 -8.09
N SER A 24 2.33 7.21 -8.99
CA SER A 24 2.11 7.11 -10.43
C SER A 24 1.90 5.67 -10.88
N TYR A 25 0.83 5.45 -11.65
CA TYR A 25 0.52 4.16 -12.28
C TYR A 25 0.45 2.98 -11.30
N ILE A 26 -0.09 3.20 -10.10
CA ILE A 26 -0.13 2.19 -9.02
C ILE A 26 -0.89 0.90 -9.39
N ASN A 27 -1.87 1.01 -10.31
CA ASN A 27 -2.60 -0.11 -10.90
C ASN A 27 -2.03 -0.50 -12.28
N TRP A 28 -0.70 -0.62 -12.37
CA TRP A 28 -0.01 -0.86 -13.63
C TRP A 28 -0.45 -2.13 -14.36
N ASP A 29 -0.87 -3.15 -13.61
CA ASP A 29 -1.31 -4.45 -14.12
C ASP A 29 -2.83 -4.52 -14.34
N SER A 30 -3.57 -3.41 -14.23
CA SER A 30 -5.03 -3.38 -14.46
C SER A 30 -5.79 -4.45 -13.66
N TYR A 31 -5.42 -4.60 -12.38
CA TYR A 31 -5.94 -5.61 -11.46
C TYR A 31 -5.72 -7.08 -11.86
N GLN A 32 -4.87 -7.37 -12.86
CA GLN A 32 -4.62 -8.75 -13.30
C GLN A 32 -3.73 -9.56 -12.34
N SER A 33 -3.20 -8.93 -11.28
CA SER A 33 -2.39 -9.59 -10.25
C SER A 33 -1.19 -10.34 -10.81
N PHE A 34 -0.44 -9.73 -11.74
CA PHE A 34 0.65 -10.42 -12.44
C PHE A 34 1.83 -10.76 -11.55
N HIS A 35 2.04 -10.04 -10.45
CA HIS A 35 3.13 -10.32 -9.52
C HIS A 35 2.79 -11.50 -8.58
N PRO A 36 3.54 -12.62 -8.61
CA PRO A 36 3.19 -13.82 -7.85
C PRO A 36 3.20 -13.61 -6.33
N ASP A 37 4.16 -12.85 -5.80
CA ASP A 37 4.22 -12.61 -4.35
C ASP A 37 3.09 -11.72 -3.84
N GLU A 38 2.76 -10.63 -4.55
CA GLU A 38 1.61 -9.78 -4.24
C GLU A 38 0.31 -10.59 -4.32
N ARG A 39 0.19 -11.48 -5.31
CA ARG A 39 -0.95 -12.39 -5.45
C ARG A 39 -1.08 -13.33 -4.24
N ASN A 40 0.02 -13.92 -3.78
CA ASN A 40 0.00 -14.81 -2.62
C ASN A 40 -0.40 -14.05 -1.34
N ILE A 41 0.10 -12.82 -1.17
CA ILE A 41 -0.32 -11.92 -0.09
C ILE A 41 -1.81 -11.59 -0.20
N ALA A 42 -2.29 -11.20 -1.38
CA ALA A 42 -3.69 -10.87 -1.61
C ALA A 42 -4.62 -12.06 -1.33
N TRP A 43 -4.21 -13.26 -1.72
CA TRP A 43 -4.92 -14.49 -1.37
C TRP A 43 -4.95 -14.76 0.14
N ALA A 44 -3.87 -14.47 0.86
CA ALA A 44 -3.91 -14.56 2.33
C ALA A 44 -4.92 -13.57 2.92
N VAL A 45 -4.98 -12.34 2.39
CA VAL A 45 -5.91 -11.30 2.82
C VAL A 45 -7.38 -11.71 2.60
N THR A 46 -7.72 -12.37 1.49
CA THR A 46 -9.12 -12.79 1.24
C THR A 46 -9.65 -13.76 2.29
N ARG A 47 -8.76 -14.50 2.98
CA ARG A 47 -9.13 -15.47 4.03
C ARG A 47 -9.34 -14.87 5.41
N ILE A 48 -8.99 -13.61 5.60
CA ILE A 48 -9.21 -12.92 6.88
C ILE A 48 -10.67 -12.48 6.95
N SER A 49 -11.37 -12.87 8.01
CA SER A 49 -12.58 -12.22 8.51
C SER A 49 -12.30 -11.72 9.90
N PHE A 50 -12.41 -10.40 10.13
CA PHE A 50 -12.21 -9.88 11.48
C PHE A 50 -13.28 -10.45 12.42
N PHE A 51 -12.85 -10.82 13.63
CA PHE A 51 -13.67 -11.43 14.69
C PHE A 51 -14.11 -12.89 14.45
N ASP A 52 -14.13 -13.39 13.21
CA ASP A 52 -14.51 -14.79 12.93
C ASP A 52 -13.33 -15.69 12.55
N GLN A 53 -12.44 -15.23 11.66
CA GLN A 53 -11.37 -16.03 11.07
C GLN A 53 -10.11 -15.16 10.90
N LEU A 54 -9.23 -15.18 11.91
CA LEU A 54 -8.00 -14.39 11.86
C LEU A 54 -6.82 -15.15 11.26
N ASN A 55 -6.79 -16.48 11.32
CA ASN A 55 -5.66 -17.26 10.78
C ASN A 55 -5.77 -17.38 9.26
N PRO A 56 -4.91 -16.70 8.48
CA PRO A 56 -5.01 -16.72 7.04
C PRO A 56 -4.14 -17.82 6.43
N GLN A 57 -3.62 -18.79 7.19
CA GLN A 57 -2.76 -19.88 6.69
C GLN A 57 -1.62 -19.39 5.76
N PHE A 58 -0.97 -18.30 6.18
CA PHE A 58 0.12 -17.64 5.47
C PHE A 58 1.24 -17.32 6.45
N PHE A 59 2.40 -17.99 6.29
CA PHE A 59 3.48 -17.99 7.27
C PHE A 59 4.85 -17.58 6.69
N ALA A 60 4.87 -17.04 5.47
CA ALA A 60 6.11 -16.67 4.79
C ALA A 60 6.77 -15.40 5.35
N TYR A 61 5.96 -14.45 5.86
CA TYR A 61 6.43 -13.16 6.38
C TYR A 61 5.68 -12.77 7.66
N GLY A 62 6.05 -11.64 8.26
CA GLY A 62 5.30 -11.05 9.37
C GLY A 62 3.83 -10.81 9.00
N GLY A 63 2.92 -11.11 9.94
CA GLY A 63 1.48 -11.07 9.68
C GLY A 63 0.85 -9.68 9.72
N LEU A 64 1.49 -8.66 10.30
CA LEU A 64 0.88 -7.34 10.46
C LEU A 64 0.38 -6.71 9.14
N PRO A 65 1.15 -6.70 8.04
CA PRO A 65 0.73 -6.06 6.79
C PRO A 65 -0.57 -6.62 6.22
N ILE A 66 -0.81 -7.93 6.29
CA ILE A 66 -2.00 -8.55 5.71
C ILE A 66 -3.30 -8.14 6.46
N TYR A 67 -3.23 -7.90 7.77
CA TYR A 67 -4.37 -7.35 8.51
C TYR A 67 -4.61 -5.88 8.18
N VAL A 68 -3.55 -5.09 7.99
CA VAL A 68 -3.68 -3.70 7.51
C VAL A 68 -4.36 -3.68 6.14
N TYR A 69 -3.96 -4.58 5.24
CA TYR A 69 -4.56 -4.66 3.91
C TYR A 69 -6.03 -5.05 4.00
N LYS A 70 -6.39 -6.04 4.82
CA LYS A 70 -7.80 -6.41 5.05
C LYS A 70 -8.64 -5.24 5.58
N ALA A 71 -8.13 -4.50 6.58
CA ALA A 71 -8.84 -3.38 7.18
C ALA A 71 -9.09 -2.25 6.15
N LEU A 72 -8.07 -1.92 5.35
CA LEU A 72 -8.20 -0.93 4.28
C LEU A 72 -9.10 -1.41 3.15
N SER A 73 -8.98 -2.66 2.71
CA SER A 73 -9.88 -3.28 1.73
C SER A 73 -11.34 -3.21 2.17
N ASN A 74 -11.64 -3.54 3.43
CA ASN A 74 -12.99 -3.41 3.99
C ASN A 74 -13.47 -1.95 3.96
N SER A 75 -12.61 -1.01 4.35
CA SER A 75 -12.93 0.43 4.37
C SER A 75 -13.23 0.95 2.96
N VAL A 76 -12.40 0.61 1.98
CA VAL A 76 -12.61 0.98 0.57
C VAL A 76 -13.86 0.31 0.02
N SER A 77 -14.11 -0.95 0.36
CA SER A 77 -15.32 -1.66 -0.04
C SER A 77 -16.58 -0.97 0.48
N THR A 78 -16.60 -0.56 1.76
CA THR A 78 -17.71 0.20 2.33
C THR A 78 -17.88 1.57 1.66
N LEU A 79 -16.79 2.31 1.43
CA LEU A 79 -16.83 3.64 0.84
C LEU A 79 -17.31 3.62 -0.62
N THR A 80 -16.85 2.63 -1.40
CA THR A 80 -17.18 2.50 -2.83
C THR A 80 -18.45 1.68 -3.09
N ARG A 81 -18.99 1.01 -2.06
CA ARG A 81 -20.07 0.01 -2.16
C ARG A 81 -19.76 -1.12 -3.14
N ASP A 82 -18.47 -1.43 -3.33
CA ASP A 82 -18.00 -2.50 -4.20
C ASP A 82 -17.35 -3.60 -3.35
N PRO A 83 -17.98 -4.79 -3.22
CA PRO A 83 -17.46 -5.90 -2.41
C PRO A 83 -16.16 -6.48 -2.97
N SER A 84 -15.86 -6.28 -4.26
CA SER A 84 -14.68 -6.88 -4.88
C SER A 84 -13.36 -6.35 -4.33
N TRP A 85 -13.34 -5.21 -3.65
CA TRP A 85 -12.15 -4.74 -2.91
C TRP A 85 -11.68 -5.69 -1.79
N THR A 86 -12.52 -6.64 -1.40
CA THR A 86 -12.21 -7.63 -0.35
C THR A 86 -11.99 -9.05 -0.87
N SER A 87 -12.32 -9.32 -2.13
CA SER A 87 -12.28 -10.67 -2.73
C SER A 87 -11.41 -10.76 -4.00
N ASP A 88 -11.25 -9.66 -4.74
CA ASP A 88 -10.40 -9.60 -5.93
C ASP A 88 -8.94 -9.37 -5.54
N TRP A 89 -8.05 -10.25 -6.00
CA TRP A 89 -6.63 -10.19 -5.66
C TRP A 89 -5.96 -8.93 -6.20
N GLY A 90 -6.37 -8.43 -7.36
CA GLY A 90 -5.76 -7.27 -7.99
C GLY A 90 -6.10 -6.01 -7.22
N LYS A 91 -7.36 -5.86 -6.82
CA LYS A 91 -7.82 -4.75 -5.98
C LYS A 91 -7.13 -4.75 -4.61
N ILE A 92 -6.99 -5.92 -3.98
CA ILE A 92 -6.24 -6.05 -2.73
C ILE A 92 -4.75 -5.73 -2.94
N ALA A 93 -4.15 -6.18 -4.05
CA ALA A 93 -2.76 -5.85 -4.37
C ALA A 93 -2.58 -4.34 -4.53
N VAL A 94 -3.52 -3.64 -5.19
CA VAL A 94 -3.51 -2.17 -5.27
C VAL A 94 -3.57 -1.53 -3.89
N VAL A 95 -4.42 -2.01 -2.97
CA VAL A 95 -4.42 -1.54 -1.57
C VAL A 95 -3.04 -1.71 -0.92
N GLY A 96 -2.41 -2.87 -1.10
CA GLY A 96 -1.05 -3.13 -0.60
C GLY A 96 0.00 -2.19 -1.22
N ARG A 97 -0.09 -1.91 -2.52
CA ARG A 97 0.78 -0.95 -3.22
C ARG A 97 0.59 0.47 -2.69
N PHE A 98 -0.65 0.88 -2.38
CA PHE A 98 -0.93 2.18 -1.76
C PHE A 98 -0.27 2.31 -0.38
N VAL A 99 -0.34 1.26 0.46
CA VAL A 99 0.35 1.23 1.76
C VAL A 99 1.86 1.32 1.58
N SER A 100 2.43 0.54 0.65
CA SER A 100 3.86 0.57 0.33
C SER A 100 4.33 1.93 -0.17
N ALA A 101 3.57 2.57 -1.07
CA ALA A 101 3.86 3.90 -1.59
C ALA A 101 3.83 4.94 -0.47
N PHE A 102 2.79 4.93 0.38
CA PHE A 102 2.66 5.84 1.51
C PHE A 102 3.82 5.71 2.51
N LEU A 103 4.12 4.48 2.95
CA LEU A 103 5.22 4.23 3.89
C LEU A 103 6.56 4.62 3.29
N SER A 104 6.78 4.38 1.99
CA SER A 104 8.00 4.82 1.32
C SER A 104 8.14 6.34 1.25
N THR A 105 7.05 7.06 1.01
CA THR A 105 7.07 8.53 1.03
C THR A 105 7.35 9.03 2.45
N LEU A 106 6.74 8.42 3.47
CA LEU A 106 6.99 8.74 4.87
C LEU A 106 8.45 8.47 5.27
N SER A 107 9.05 7.39 4.77
CA SER A 107 10.45 7.04 5.04
C SER A 107 11.43 8.12 4.62
N ILE A 108 11.13 8.94 3.59
CA ILE A 108 11.99 10.08 3.21
C ILE A 108 12.14 11.06 4.38
N LEU A 109 11.05 11.34 5.08
CA LEU A 109 11.06 12.23 6.26
C LEU A 109 11.78 11.60 7.45
N LEU A 110 11.62 10.28 7.64
CA LEU A 110 12.25 9.55 8.74
C LEU A 110 13.77 9.46 8.54
N ILE A 111 14.22 9.12 7.34
CA ILE A 111 15.64 9.02 7.00
C ILE A 111 16.34 10.38 7.13
N TYR A 112 15.68 11.48 6.72
CA TYR A 112 16.24 12.82 6.89
C TYR A 112 16.53 13.19 8.35
N LYS A 113 15.86 12.53 9.31
CA LYS A 113 16.04 12.77 10.76
C LYS A 113 17.12 11.89 11.41
N VAL A 114 17.65 10.89 10.69
CA VAL A 114 18.75 10.01 11.14
C VAL A 114 20.07 10.67 10.78
#